data_AF-A0A1G4XKG7-F1
#
_entry.id   AF-A0A1G4XKG7-F1
#
_cell.length_a   1.000
_cell.length_b   1.000
_cell.length_c   1.000
_cell.angle_alpha   90.00
_cell.angle_beta   90.00
_cell.angle_gamma   90.00
#
_symmetry.space_group_name_H-M   'P 1'
#
loop_
_entity.id
_entity.type
_entity.pdbx_description
1 polymer ?
#
loop_
_entity_poly.entity_id
_entity_poly.type
_entity_poly.pdbx_seq_one_letter_code
_entity_poly.pdbx_strand_id
1 'polypeptide(L)' 'MSLPKTLLNTLLAPGDSDSLNASFTAPQVKTATPFHIILQVQDDGTPSLFAYRRAIVTVTP' A
#
# COMPACT_ATOMS: atom_id res chain seq x y z
N MET A 1 11.44 -27.69 -7.50
CA MET A 1 10.91 -26.74 -8.51
C MET A 1 10.44 -25.51 -7.75
N SER A 2 11.16 -24.40 -7.92
CA SER A 2 11.18 -23.26 -7.00
C SER A 2 10.06 -22.26 -7.30
N LEU A 3 9.27 -21.93 -6.27
CA LEU A 3 8.73 -20.60 -6.04
C LEU A 3 8.89 -20.32 -4.54
N PRO A 4 9.81 -19.45 -4.11
CA PRO A 4 9.83 -18.99 -2.72
C PRO A 4 8.61 -18.08 -2.54
N LYS A 5 7.56 -18.63 -1.93
CA LYS A 5 6.50 -17.86 -1.29
C LYS A 5 7.16 -16.93 -0.29
N THR A 6 7.07 -15.62 -0.51
CA THR A 6 6.84 -14.54 0.48
C THR A 6 7.49 -13.24 -0.03
N LEU A 7 6.90 -12.66 -1.07
CA LEU A 7 6.99 -11.22 -1.33
C LEU A 7 5.56 -10.73 -1.55
N LEU A 8 4.74 -10.81 -0.49
CA LEU A 8 3.58 -9.94 -0.37
C LEU A 8 4.10 -8.59 0.13
N ASN A 9 4.56 -7.74 -0.79
CA ASN A 9 4.92 -6.35 -0.48
C ASN A 9 3.66 -5.49 -0.37
N THR A 10 2.78 -5.85 0.55
CA THR A 10 1.64 -5.02 0.97
C THR A 10 1.90 -4.62 2.41
N LEU A 11 2.66 -3.55 2.63
CA LEU A 11 2.77 -2.93 3.95
C LEU A 11 1.56 -2.00 4.11
N LEU A 12 0.43 -2.57 4.52
CA LEU A 12 -0.54 -1.82 5.31
C LEU A 12 0.07 -1.75 6.71
N ALA A 13 0.38 -0.55 7.20
CA ALA A 13 0.74 -0.37 8.60
C ALA A 13 -0.41 -0.93 9.46
N PRO A 14 -0.19 -1.95 10.32
CA PRO A 14 -1.23 -2.44 11.20
C PRO A 14 -1.32 -1.48 12.40
N GLY A 15 -2.30 -0.60 12.36
CA GLY A 15 -2.65 0.32 13.45
C GLY A 15 -3.46 1.50 12.92
N ASP A 16 -4.79 1.39 12.98
CA ASP A 16 -5.76 2.48 12.78
C ASP A 16 -5.57 3.38 11.55
N SER A 17 -5.79 2.85 10.34
CA SER A 17 -5.94 3.71 9.15
C SER A 17 -7.40 4.08 8.85
N ASP A 18 -8.22 4.34 9.87
CA ASP A 18 -9.53 5.04 9.71
C ASP A 18 -9.35 6.57 9.66
N SER A 19 -8.10 7.02 9.57
CA SER A 19 -7.70 8.41 9.44
C SER A 19 -7.65 8.83 7.96
N LEU A 20 -8.06 10.05 7.64
CA LEU A 20 -7.91 10.67 6.32
C LEU A 20 -6.44 10.78 5.86
N ASN A 21 -5.50 10.54 6.76
CA ASN A 21 -4.07 10.62 6.54
C ASN A 21 -3.42 9.23 6.70
N ALA A 22 -2.65 8.83 5.70
CA ALA A 22 -1.81 7.63 5.75
C ALA A 22 -0.34 8.04 5.59
N SER A 23 0.54 7.39 6.36
CA SER A 23 1.99 7.58 6.27
C SER A 23 2.67 6.31 5.78
N PHE A 24 3.79 6.49 5.08
CA PHE A 24 4.62 5.41 4.57
C PHE A 24 6.08 5.72 4.88
N THR A 25 6.73 4.84 5.63
CA THR A 25 8.17 4.91 5.86
C THR A 25 8.89 4.10 4.79
N ALA A 26 9.65 4.78 3.94
CA ALA A 26 10.42 4.13 2.89
C ALA A 26 11.45 3.15 3.50
N PRO A 27 11.49 1.89 3.05
CA PRO A 27 12.52 0.96 3.48
C PRO A 27 13.87 1.32 2.84
N GLN A 28 14.95 0.82 3.41
CA GLN A 28 16.27 0.88 2.78
C GLN A 28 16.28 0.00 1.53
N VAL A 29 16.72 0.57 0.40
CA VAL A 29 16.80 -0.13 -0.89
C VAL A 29 18.20 -0.03 -1.45
N LYS A 30 18.64 -1.07 -2.17
CA LYS A 30 19.96 -1.09 -2.82
C LYS A 30 19.93 -0.59 -4.27
N THR A 31 18.74 -0.49 -4.84
CA THR A 31 18.46 -0.06 -6.21
C THR A 31 17.16 0.73 -6.22
N ALA A 32 17.00 1.65 -7.18
CA ALA A 32 15.75 2.38 -7.35
C ALA A 32 14.57 1.40 -7.47
N THR A 33 13.62 1.47 -6.53
CA THR A 33 12.56 0.48 -6.38
C THR A 33 11.20 1.17 -6.27
N PRO A 34 10.23 0.86 -7.16
CA PRO A 34 8.87 1.39 -7.06
C PRO A 34 8.06 0.65 -5.98
N PHE A 35 7.35 1.42 -5.15
CA PHE A 35 6.38 0.94 -4.17
C PHE A 35 4.98 1.40 -4.57
N HIS A 36 4.06 0.45 -4.65
CA HIS A 36 2.68 0.70 -5.03
C HIS A 36 1.83 0.82 -3.77
N ILE A 37 1.33 2.02 -3.49
CA ILE A 37 0.45 2.30 -2.37
C ILE A 37 -0.98 2.41 -2.92
N ILE A 38 -1.87 1.56 -2.42
CA ILE A 38 -3.28 1.52 -2.84
C ILE A 38 -4.14 1.97 -1.66
N LEU A 39 -4.84 3.09 -1.84
CA LEU A 39 -5.89 3.52 -0.94
C LEU A 39 -7.23 3.00 -1.46
N GLN A 40 -7.98 2.33 -0.59
CA GLN A 40 -9.37 1.96 -0.81
C GLN A 40 -10.23 2.81 0.11
N VAL A 41 -11.28 3.40 -0.43
CA VAL A 41 -12.33 4.09 0.35
C VAL A 41 -13.62 3.33 0.11
N GLN A 42 -14.34 3.05 1.20
CA GLN A 42 -15.68 2.48 1.19
C GLN A 42 -16.63 3.54 1.74
N ASP A 43 -17.78 3.76 1.09
CA ASP A 43 -18.85 4.57 1.66
C ASP A 43 -19.76 3.75 2.60
N ASP A 44 -20.60 4.45 3.35
CA ASP A 44 -21.59 3.87 4.26
C ASP A 44 -22.95 3.61 3.57
N GLY A 45 -23.00 3.63 2.24
CA GLY A 45 -24.20 3.40 1.45
C GLY A 45 -24.71 1.95 1.54
N THR A 46 -25.95 1.74 1.08
CA THR A 46 -26.53 0.40 0.89
C THR A 46 -27.08 0.28 -0.55
N PRO A 47 -26.38 -0.43 -1.45
CA PRO A 47 -25.12 -1.14 -1.25
C PRO A 47 -23.93 -0.17 -1.10
N SER A 48 -22.89 -0.59 -0.39
CA SER A 48 -21.68 0.24 -0.27
C SER A 48 -20.93 0.31 -1.59
N LEU A 49 -20.43 1.49 -1.94
CA LEU A 49 -19.56 1.73 -3.08
C LEU A 49 -18.11 1.81 -2.63
N PHE A 50 -17.22 1.49 -3.57
CA PHE A 50 -15.78 1.48 -3.35
C PHE A 50 -15.08 2.37 -4.37
N ALA A 51 -14.10 3.13 -3.91
CA ALA A 51 -13.19 3.92 -4.74
C ALA A 51 -11.74 3.55 -4.44
N TYR A 52 -10.89 3.61 -5.46
CA TYR A 52 -9.47 3.26 -5.35
C TYR A 52 -8.59 4.40 -5.85
N ARG A 53 -7.48 4.65 -5.13
CA ARG A 53 -6.41 5.52 -5.61
C ARG A 53 -5.07 4.81 -5.49
N ARG A 54 -4.25 4.93 -6.53
CA ARG A 54 -2.90 4.37 -6.56
C ARG A 54 -1.86 5.48 -6.59
N ALA A 55 -0.94 5.45 -5.63
CA ALA A 55 0.30 6.21 -5.67
C ALA A 55 1.46 5.25 -5.94
N ILE A 56 2.35 5.62 -6.84
CA ILE A 56 3.58 4.87 -7.10
C ILE A 56 4.73 5.74 -6.61
N VAL A 57 5.45 5.27 -5.59
CA VAL A 57 6.58 5.97 -4.99
C VAL A 57 7.85 5.21 -5.33
N THR A 58 8.74 5.80 -6.11
CA THR A 58 10.06 5.21 -6.36
C THR A 58 11.01 5.66 -5.27
N VAL A 59 11.49 4.71 -4.47
CA VAL A 59 12.54 4.94 -3.47
C VAL A 59 13.88 4.70 -4.14
N THR A 60 14.77 5.67 -4.07
CA THR A 60 16.17 5.55 -4.49
C THR A 60 17.05 5.28 -3.27
N PRO A 61 18.22 4.63 -3.45
CA PRO A 61 19.22 4.49 -2.39
C PRO A 61 19.62 5.84 -1.77
#